data_AF-A0A2M7XV94-F1
#
_entry.id   AF-A0A2M7XV94-F1
#
_cell.length_a   1.000
_cell.length_b   1.000
_cell.length_c   1.000
_cell.angle_alpha   90.00
_cell.angle_beta   90.00
_cell.angle_gamma   90.00
#
_symmetry.space_group_name_H-M   'P 1'
#
loop_
_entity.id
_entity.type
_entity.pdbx_description
1 polymer ?
#
loop_
_entity_poly.entity_id
_entity_poly.type
_entity_poly.pdbx_seq_one_letter_code
_entity_poly.pdbx_strand_id
1 'polypeptide(L)'
;MSKKMVTIDGNEAAAYIAHKTNEVCAIYPITPSSNMGEWADAWSAIGRTNIWGTVPDVVEMQSEGGASGAVHGALQTGALTTTFTASQGLLLMIPNMYKIAGELTSTVFHVSARTLAAHALSIFGDHSDVMATRGTGFAMLASNSVQEVMDCALIAQAATLASRVPFIHFFDGFRTSHEVMKIEQINDDVIKTMIDDDLVIAHRKRGLNPNHPVLRGTAQNPDVFFQARETINPFYDKTPGFVQAAMDKFATLTGRQYHLFDYVGAPDAERVIIIMGSGAEAAQELAEFLVESGEKVGVVFVRLYRPFSIDNFIKVLPKTVKAIAVLDRTKEVGGPGEPLYLDIMTALMETASNGSMPFSSLPKVIGGRYGLSSKEFTPGMIKAVFDELKKSAPKNHFTIGINDDVGHTSLEYDADFSVHEDRVFRSMFYGLGADGTVGANKNSIKIIGEETDFYAQGYFVYDSKKSGSMTVSHLRFGKNPIHATYLINKAKFLACHQFVFLETQDILGHAENGATFLLNAPYGPDEVWDKLPKQIQETIIAKKLNFYA
;
A
#
# COMPACT_ATOMS: atom_id res chain seq x y z
N MET A 1 14.64 10.95 -22.45
CA MET A 1 15.71 10.72 -21.45
C MET A 1 15.69 9.24 -21.08
N SER A 2 16.84 8.61 -20.79
CA SER A 2 16.87 7.21 -20.33
C SER A 2 16.20 7.10 -18.96
N LYS A 3 15.30 6.13 -18.81
CA LYS A 3 14.62 5.82 -17.54
C LYS A 3 15.64 5.33 -16.51
N LYS A 4 15.62 5.87 -15.29
CA LYS A 4 16.52 5.44 -14.21
C LYS A 4 15.80 4.36 -13.38
N MET A 5 16.29 3.13 -13.47
CA MET A 5 15.79 2.04 -12.63
C MET A 5 16.54 2.01 -11.30
N VAL A 6 15.84 1.77 -10.20
CA VAL A 6 16.41 1.62 -8.86
C VAL A 6 15.72 0.47 -8.13
N THR A 7 16.42 -0.15 -7.19
CA THR A 7 15.87 -1.24 -6.36
C THR A 7 15.71 -0.77 -4.92
N ILE A 8 14.51 -0.33 -4.56
CA ILE A 8 14.22 0.32 -3.26
C ILE A 8 12.89 -0.18 -2.69
N ASP A 9 12.58 0.18 -1.44
CA ASP A 9 11.29 -0.11 -0.81
C ASP A 9 10.30 1.08 -0.88
N GLY A 10 9.05 0.84 -0.47
CA GLY A 10 8.00 1.86 -0.47
C GLY A 10 8.32 3.06 0.42
N ASN A 11 8.97 2.83 1.58
CA ASN A 11 9.36 3.93 2.46
C ASN A 11 10.40 4.85 1.80
N GLU A 12 11.44 4.29 1.19
CA GLU A 12 12.45 5.08 0.47
C GLU A 12 11.82 5.82 -0.73
N ALA A 13 10.90 5.17 -1.45
CA ALA A 13 10.17 5.75 -2.57
C ALA A 13 9.34 6.98 -2.17
N ALA A 14 8.57 6.89 -1.08
CA ALA A 14 7.77 8.00 -0.55
C ALA A 14 8.66 9.13 -0.01
N ALA A 15 9.67 8.79 0.79
CA ALA A 15 10.61 9.75 1.36
C ALA A 15 11.34 10.54 0.27
N TYR A 16 11.73 9.87 -0.83
CA TYR A 16 12.43 10.51 -1.96
C TYR A 16 11.65 11.69 -2.52
N ILE A 17 10.34 11.52 -2.75
CA ILE A 17 9.48 12.59 -3.26
C ILE A 17 9.19 13.63 -2.18
N ALA A 18 8.91 13.19 -0.95
CA ALA A 18 8.63 14.08 0.17
C ALA A 18 9.81 15.05 0.42
N HIS A 19 11.04 14.53 0.45
CA HIS A 19 12.27 15.30 0.60
C HIS A 19 12.49 16.27 -0.57
N LYS A 20 12.22 15.83 -1.79
CA LYS A 20 12.38 16.65 -3.00
C LYS A 20 11.37 17.79 -3.12
N THR A 21 10.23 17.71 -2.44
CA THR A 21 9.10 18.63 -2.65
C THR A 21 8.67 19.43 -1.41
N ASN A 22 9.40 19.30 -0.29
CA ASN A 22 9.13 20.03 0.95
C ASN A 22 10.38 20.73 1.47
N GLU A 23 10.16 21.67 2.38
CA GLU A 23 11.18 22.46 3.08
C GLU A 23 11.34 22.02 4.53
N VAL A 24 10.26 21.50 5.14
CA VAL A 24 10.25 21.04 6.52
C VAL A 24 9.64 19.63 6.58
N CYS A 25 10.28 18.75 7.34
CA CYS A 25 9.78 17.43 7.69
C CYS A 25 9.70 17.33 9.23
N ALA A 26 8.51 17.56 9.80
CA ALA A 26 8.31 17.38 11.24
C ALA A 26 7.92 15.92 11.52
N ILE A 27 8.72 15.21 12.29
CA ILE A 27 8.66 13.74 12.39
C ILE A 27 8.58 13.25 13.85
N TYR A 28 8.15 12.00 13.99
CA TYR A 28 8.31 11.20 15.20
C TYR A 28 8.35 9.72 14.80
N PRO A 29 9.25 8.90 15.36
CA PRO A 29 9.43 7.53 14.91
C PRO A 29 8.30 6.60 15.37
N ILE A 30 7.65 5.95 14.41
CA ILE A 30 6.71 4.85 14.64
C ILE A 30 6.82 3.81 13.52
N THR A 31 7.01 2.53 13.86
CA THR A 31 7.01 1.44 12.88
C THR A 31 5.65 1.34 12.18
N PRO A 32 5.55 1.08 10.87
CA PRO A 32 6.63 0.92 9.90
C PRO A 32 6.99 2.19 9.10
N SER A 33 6.66 3.39 9.59
CA SER A 33 6.92 4.66 8.89
C SER A 33 8.26 5.30 9.22
N SER A 34 8.92 4.89 10.31
CA SER A 34 10.19 5.47 10.81
C SER A 34 11.25 5.66 9.72
N ASN A 35 11.42 4.67 8.83
CA ASN A 35 12.44 4.73 7.78
C ASN A 35 12.26 5.94 6.84
N MET A 36 11.03 6.43 6.64
CA MET A 36 10.83 7.63 5.81
C MET A 36 11.48 8.87 6.44
N GLY A 37 11.32 9.03 7.76
CA GLY A 37 11.96 10.12 8.52
C GLY A 37 13.48 9.96 8.56
N GLU A 38 13.97 8.74 8.77
CA GLU A 38 15.41 8.42 8.76
C GLU A 38 16.06 8.71 7.40
N TRP A 39 15.39 8.38 6.28
CA TRP A 39 15.88 8.71 4.95
C TRP A 39 15.93 10.22 4.71
N ALA A 40 14.86 10.94 5.09
CA ALA A 40 14.83 12.39 4.98
C ALA A 40 15.96 13.04 5.78
N ASP A 41 16.17 12.61 7.03
CA ASP A 41 17.25 13.08 7.91
C ASP A 41 18.63 12.79 7.32
N ALA A 42 18.88 11.54 6.92
CA ALA A 42 20.16 11.14 6.34
C ALA A 42 20.52 11.92 5.06
N TRP A 43 19.53 12.19 4.21
CA TRP A 43 19.74 12.99 3.00
C TRP A 43 19.99 14.47 3.32
N SER A 44 19.27 15.03 4.28
CA SER A 44 19.52 16.41 4.73
C SER A 44 20.90 16.56 5.40
N ALA A 45 21.34 15.59 6.19
CA ALA A 45 22.65 15.59 6.84
C ALA A 45 23.84 15.60 5.85
N ILE A 46 23.68 15.00 4.67
CA ILE A 46 24.70 15.05 3.59
C ILE A 46 24.51 16.24 2.63
N GLY A 47 23.62 17.18 2.95
CA GLY A 47 23.37 18.38 2.15
C GLY A 47 22.59 18.14 0.87
N ARG A 48 21.83 17.04 0.75
CA ARG A 48 20.96 16.81 -0.40
C ARG A 48 19.86 17.88 -0.42
N THR A 49 19.66 18.51 -1.57
CA THR A 49 18.66 19.57 -1.73
C THR A 49 17.36 19.06 -2.33
N ASN A 50 16.27 19.77 -2.01
CA ASN A 50 15.01 19.71 -2.71
C ASN A 50 15.11 20.37 -4.11
N ILE A 51 14.00 20.42 -4.85
CA ILE A 51 13.98 20.95 -6.22
C ILE A 51 14.28 22.46 -6.33
N TRP A 52 14.23 23.21 -5.22
CA TRP A 52 14.54 24.64 -5.15
C TRP A 52 15.96 24.92 -4.62
N GLY A 53 16.76 23.89 -4.36
CA GLY A 53 18.13 24.05 -3.85
C GLY A 53 18.23 24.24 -2.33
N THR A 54 17.12 24.10 -1.60
CA THR A 54 17.10 24.15 -0.14
C THR A 54 17.31 22.75 0.44
N VAL A 55 18.09 22.61 1.49
CA VAL A 55 18.17 21.37 2.27
C VAL A 55 16.95 21.32 3.21
N PRO A 56 16.07 20.32 3.11
CA PRO A 56 14.90 20.23 4.00
C PRO A 56 15.32 20.13 5.48
N ASP A 57 14.63 20.87 6.33
CA ASP A 57 14.82 20.83 7.78
C ASP A 57 14.02 19.66 8.36
N VAL A 58 14.70 18.73 9.03
CA VAL A 58 14.07 17.53 9.62
C VAL A 58 14.08 17.69 11.13
N VAL A 59 12.88 17.76 11.72
CA VAL A 59 12.71 18.09 13.14
C VAL A 59 11.95 16.97 13.83
N GLU A 60 12.63 16.28 14.74
CA GLU A 60 11.99 15.30 15.62
C GLU A 60 11.27 16.01 16.78
N MET A 61 9.99 15.67 16.97
CA MET A 61 9.16 16.21 18.05
C MET A 61 9.07 15.22 19.23
N GLN A 62 8.36 15.58 20.28
CA GLN A 62 8.16 14.72 21.46
C GLN A 62 7.09 13.63 21.28
N SER A 63 6.23 13.77 20.26
CA SER A 63 5.19 12.81 19.85
C SER A 63 4.63 13.21 18.48
N GLU A 64 3.83 12.35 17.86
CA GLU A 64 3.10 12.66 16.62
C GLU A 64 2.07 13.79 16.79
N GLY A 65 1.53 13.95 18.00
CA GLY A 65 0.70 15.12 18.34
C GLY A 65 1.52 16.42 18.28
N GLY A 66 2.76 16.40 18.76
CA GLY A 66 3.72 17.49 18.61
C GLY A 66 4.14 17.71 17.15
N ALA A 67 4.44 16.63 16.43
CA ALA A 67 4.78 16.67 15.00
C ALA A 67 3.67 17.30 14.16
N SER A 68 2.41 16.87 14.32
CA SER A 68 1.30 17.48 13.58
C SER A 68 1.04 18.95 13.94
N GLY A 69 1.30 19.35 15.18
CA GLY A 69 1.25 20.77 15.59
C GLY A 69 2.38 21.59 14.96
N ALA A 70 3.59 21.04 14.90
CA ALA A 70 4.73 21.65 14.20
C ALA A 70 4.47 21.75 12.69
N VAL A 71 3.88 20.71 12.07
CA VAL A 71 3.43 20.76 10.67
C VAL A 71 2.43 21.89 10.48
N HIS A 72 1.38 21.96 11.31
CA HIS A 72 0.39 23.03 11.21
C HIS A 72 1.05 24.41 11.32
N GLY A 73 1.89 24.63 12.33
CA GLY A 73 2.62 25.88 12.53
C GLY A 73 3.53 26.26 11.35
N ALA A 74 4.33 25.32 10.84
CA ALA A 74 5.23 25.55 9.71
C ALA A 74 4.45 25.92 8.44
N LEU A 75 3.37 25.20 8.14
CA LEU A 75 2.47 25.53 7.03
C LEU A 75 1.85 26.92 7.18
N GLN A 76 1.52 27.34 8.41
CA GLN A 76 1.02 28.70 8.64
C GLN A 76 2.07 29.78 8.36
N THR A 77 3.37 29.46 8.30
CA THR A 77 4.41 30.41 7.86
C THR A 77 4.57 30.46 6.33
N GLY A 78 3.89 29.57 5.61
CA GLY A 78 4.01 29.40 4.16
C GLY A 78 5.13 28.44 3.74
N ALA A 79 5.75 27.72 4.67
CA ALA A 79 6.74 26.69 4.36
C ALA A 79 6.05 25.40 3.90
N LEU A 80 6.50 24.81 2.80
CA LEU A 80 6.01 23.50 2.37
C LEU A 80 6.48 22.45 3.36
N THR A 81 5.53 21.76 3.98
CA THR A 81 5.80 20.87 5.11
C THR A 81 5.15 19.53 4.91
N THR A 82 5.81 18.46 5.36
CA THR A 82 5.29 17.08 5.34
C THR A 82 5.59 16.37 6.67
N THR A 83 5.02 15.18 6.82
CA THR A 83 5.27 14.27 7.94
C THR A 83 5.08 12.82 7.52
N PHE A 84 5.62 11.91 8.33
CA PHE A 84 5.57 10.46 8.15
C PHE A 84 4.99 9.84 9.41
N THR A 85 3.95 9.02 9.30
CA THR A 85 3.33 8.39 10.48
C THR A 85 2.60 7.09 10.15
N ALA A 86 2.05 6.44 11.17
CA ALA A 86 1.25 5.22 11.07
C ALA A 86 0.44 5.02 12.36
N SER A 87 -0.63 4.22 12.30
CA SER A 87 -1.34 3.67 13.47
C SER A 87 -1.65 4.70 14.57
N GLN A 88 -1.17 4.47 15.78
CA GLN A 88 -1.37 5.32 16.94
C GLN A 88 -0.88 6.75 16.71
N GLY A 89 0.23 6.89 15.97
CA GLY A 89 0.79 8.18 15.63
C GLY A 89 -0.18 9.02 14.82
N LEU A 90 -0.81 8.41 13.81
CA LEU A 90 -1.83 9.09 13.00
C LEU A 90 -3.04 9.52 13.85
N LEU A 91 -3.46 8.70 14.83
CA LEU A 91 -4.55 9.09 15.74
C LEU A 91 -4.21 10.35 16.55
N LEU A 92 -2.96 10.50 16.99
CA LEU A 92 -2.50 11.69 17.70
C LEU A 92 -2.46 12.94 16.81
N MET A 93 -2.46 12.78 15.48
CA MET A 93 -2.48 13.88 14.52
C MET A 93 -3.90 14.38 14.20
N ILE A 94 -4.94 13.59 14.45
CA ILE A 94 -6.35 13.90 14.08
C ILE A 94 -6.78 15.32 14.47
N PRO A 95 -6.52 15.84 15.69
CA PRO A 95 -6.95 17.20 16.05
C PRO A 95 -6.36 18.27 15.11
N ASN A 96 -5.07 18.17 14.76
CA ASN A 96 -4.43 19.11 13.84
C ASN A 96 -4.86 18.88 12.39
N MET A 97 -5.21 17.65 12.00
CA MET A 97 -5.75 17.39 10.67
C MET A 97 -7.04 18.19 10.42
N TYR A 98 -7.98 18.22 11.38
CA TYR A 98 -9.17 19.07 11.25
C TYR A 98 -8.83 20.55 11.06
N LYS A 99 -7.79 21.05 11.75
CA LYS A 99 -7.31 22.43 11.63
C LYS A 99 -6.71 22.69 10.25
N ILE A 100 -5.79 21.86 9.80
CA ILE A 100 -5.09 21.98 8.51
C ILE A 100 -6.11 21.93 7.34
N ALA A 101 -7.06 20.98 7.38
CA ALA A 101 -8.09 20.83 6.36
C ALA A 101 -9.10 21.98 6.37
N GLY A 102 -9.56 22.40 7.56
CA GLY A 102 -10.47 23.53 7.72
C GLY A 102 -9.87 24.87 7.27
N GLU A 103 -8.54 25.00 7.32
CA GLU A 103 -7.81 26.17 6.85
C GLU A 103 -7.39 26.09 5.37
N LEU A 104 -7.76 25.01 4.66
CA LEU A 104 -7.45 24.79 3.24
C LEU A 104 -5.96 25.01 2.94
N THR A 105 -5.14 24.29 3.70
CA THR A 105 -3.68 24.39 3.68
C THR A 105 -3.07 23.15 3.06
N SER A 106 -2.36 23.34 1.94
CA SER A 106 -1.73 22.26 1.17
C SER A 106 -0.63 21.56 1.96
N THR A 107 -0.71 20.25 2.09
CA THR A 107 0.31 19.38 2.71
C THR A 107 0.01 17.93 2.33
N VAL A 108 1.03 17.08 2.37
CA VAL A 108 0.87 15.63 2.22
C VAL A 108 1.42 14.92 3.46
N PHE A 109 0.59 14.08 4.08
CA PHE A 109 0.99 13.15 5.14
C PHE A 109 1.21 11.80 4.50
N HIS A 110 2.40 11.25 4.67
CA HIS A 110 2.75 9.94 4.14
C HIS A 110 2.57 8.87 5.22
N VAL A 111 1.65 7.94 4.97
CA VAL A 111 1.22 6.96 5.98
C VAL A 111 1.48 5.54 5.50
N SER A 112 2.36 4.83 6.20
CA SER A 112 2.47 3.38 6.05
C SER A 112 1.36 2.73 6.90
N ALA A 113 0.19 2.52 6.29
CA ALA A 113 -1.05 2.16 6.98
C ALA A 113 -0.87 0.90 7.84
N ARG A 114 -1.23 1.01 9.13
CA ARG A 114 -0.92 0.03 10.17
C ARG A 114 -2.11 -0.16 11.12
N THR A 115 -2.29 -1.39 11.58
CA THR A 115 -3.28 -1.79 12.58
C THR A 115 -3.28 -0.88 13.81
N LEU A 116 -4.46 -0.42 14.20
CA LEU A 116 -4.71 0.19 15.50
C LEU A 116 -4.73 -0.86 16.61
N ALA A 117 -4.07 -0.56 17.71
CA ALA A 117 -4.10 -1.37 18.92
C ALA A 117 -5.53 -1.39 19.48
N ALA A 118 -6.10 -2.60 19.55
CA ALA A 118 -7.42 -2.86 20.12
C ALA A 118 -7.30 -3.88 21.25
N HIS A 119 -7.64 -5.15 21.00
CA HIS A 119 -7.41 -6.24 21.96
C HIS A 119 -5.91 -6.56 22.16
N ALA A 120 -5.09 -6.20 21.17
CA ALA A 120 -3.64 -6.31 21.19
C ALA A 120 -3.01 -5.23 20.30
N LEU A 121 -1.74 -4.93 20.54
CA LEU A 121 -0.91 -4.15 19.64
C LEU A 121 -0.54 -5.00 18.42
N SER A 122 -0.56 -4.39 17.23
CA SER A 122 0.14 -4.93 16.08
C SER A 122 0.98 -3.85 15.40
N ILE A 123 2.16 -4.23 14.91
CA ILE A 123 2.99 -3.36 14.07
C ILE A 123 2.63 -3.45 12.59
N PHE A 124 1.84 -4.45 12.22
CA PHE A 124 1.62 -4.86 10.84
C PHE A 124 0.52 -4.06 10.14
N GLY A 125 0.48 -4.18 8.81
CA GLY A 125 -0.30 -3.33 7.93
C GLY A 125 -1.77 -3.72 7.81
N ASP A 126 -2.65 -2.75 8.02
CA ASP A 126 -4.04 -2.72 7.54
C ASP A 126 -4.50 -1.25 7.48
N HIS A 127 -5.75 -0.98 7.13
CA HIS A 127 -6.25 0.38 6.90
C HIS A 127 -6.98 0.98 8.11
N SER A 128 -6.95 0.35 9.29
CA SER A 128 -7.72 0.83 10.45
C SER A 128 -7.35 2.25 10.88
N ASP A 129 -6.09 2.64 10.75
CA ASP A 129 -5.60 3.97 11.07
C ASP A 129 -6.07 5.04 10.08
N VAL A 130 -5.86 4.83 8.78
CA VAL A 130 -6.31 5.76 7.75
C VAL A 130 -7.83 5.89 7.73
N MET A 131 -8.57 4.79 7.96
CA MET A 131 -10.03 4.81 8.05
C MET A 131 -10.56 5.58 9.27
N ALA A 132 -9.80 5.64 10.37
CA ALA A 132 -10.12 6.46 11.54
C ALA A 132 -10.03 7.97 11.24
N THR A 133 -9.37 8.37 10.14
CA THR A 133 -9.19 9.77 9.76
C THR A 133 -10.08 10.24 8.62
N ARG A 134 -10.95 9.38 8.06
CA ARG A 134 -11.75 9.70 6.87
C ARG A 134 -12.72 10.88 7.04
N GLY A 135 -13.02 11.28 8.28
CA GLY A 135 -13.85 12.43 8.62
C GLY A 135 -13.09 13.75 8.84
N THR A 136 -11.76 13.77 8.74
CA THR A 136 -10.93 14.95 9.05
C THR A 136 -10.97 16.05 7.97
N GLY A 137 -11.39 15.69 6.75
CA GLY A 137 -11.30 16.56 5.57
C GLY A 137 -10.01 16.40 4.77
N PHE A 138 -9.11 15.50 5.14
CA PHE A 138 -8.00 15.16 4.25
C PHE A 138 -8.51 14.37 3.04
N ALA A 139 -8.00 14.69 1.85
CA ALA A 139 -8.07 13.79 0.72
C ALA A 139 -7.26 12.52 1.03
N MET A 140 -7.66 11.37 0.50
CA MET A 140 -7.02 10.09 0.79
C MET A 140 -6.68 9.40 -0.53
N LEU A 141 -5.38 9.28 -0.82
CA LEU A 141 -4.84 8.68 -2.03
C LEU A 141 -4.03 7.43 -1.67
N ALA A 142 -4.49 6.27 -2.14
CA ALA A 142 -3.85 4.97 -1.90
C ALA A 142 -2.87 4.62 -3.01
N SER A 143 -1.78 3.92 -2.65
CA SER A 143 -0.88 3.23 -3.58
C SER A 143 -0.87 1.73 -3.33
N ASN A 144 -0.87 0.96 -4.42
CA ASN A 144 -0.97 -0.50 -4.38
C ASN A 144 0.40 -1.19 -4.43
N SER A 145 1.41 -0.54 -5.02
CA SER A 145 2.77 -1.09 -5.18
C SER A 145 3.87 -0.06 -4.87
N VAL A 146 5.13 -0.50 -4.76
CA VAL A 146 6.28 0.39 -4.51
C VAL A 146 6.44 1.44 -5.62
N GLN A 147 6.16 1.09 -6.88
CA GLN A 147 6.17 2.05 -7.99
C GLN A 147 5.07 3.10 -7.80
N GLU A 148 3.85 2.68 -7.47
CA GLU A 148 2.74 3.60 -7.21
C GLU A 148 3.03 4.51 -6.02
N VAL A 149 3.72 4.03 -4.97
CA VAL A 149 4.11 4.87 -3.84
C VAL A 149 4.96 6.07 -4.28
N MET A 150 5.92 5.88 -5.18
CA MET A 150 6.69 7.01 -5.71
C MET A 150 5.81 7.95 -6.55
N ASP A 151 4.98 7.39 -7.42
CA ASP A 151 4.19 8.15 -8.38
C ASP A 151 3.07 8.95 -7.70
N CYS A 152 2.30 8.29 -6.83
CA CYS A 152 1.21 8.89 -6.07
C CYS A 152 1.71 9.88 -5.02
N ALA A 153 2.92 9.74 -4.48
CA ALA A 153 3.50 10.79 -3.63
C ALA A 153 3.63 12.12 -4.39
N LEU A 154 4.10 12.08 -5.64
CA LEU A 154 4.25 13.29 -6.45
C LEU A 154 2.91 13.83 -6.93
N ILE A 155 2.00 12.93 -7.33
CA ILE A 155 0.63 13.30 -7.72
C ILE A 155 -0.10 13.97 -6.54
N ALA A 156 0.00 13.42 -5.32
CA ALA A 156 -0.60 14.01 -4.12
C ALA A 156 -0.03 15.41 -3.86
N GLN A 157 1.28 15.61 -3.98
CA GLN A 157 1.92 16.91 -3.78
C GLN A 157 1.44 17.95 -4.80
N ALA A 158 1.37 17.58 -6.08
CA ALA A 158 0.86 18.47 -7.12
C ALA A 158 -0.63 18.78 -6.92
N ALA A 159 -1.44 17.76 -6.59
CA ALA A 159 -2.88 17.91 -6.40
C ALA A 159 -3.22 18.74 -5.14
N THR A 160 -2.47 18.61 -4.04
CA THR A 160 -2.70 19.39 -2.82
C THR A 160 -2.44 20.89 -3.04
N LEU A 161 -1.45 21.24 -3.86
CA LEU A 161 -1.17 22.63 -4.22
C LEU A 161 -2.30 23.23 -5.07
N ALA A 162 -2.81 22.48 -6.05
CA ALA A 162 -3.89 22.92 -6.92
C ALA A 162 -5.24 23.02 -6.21
N SER A 163 -5.58 22.00 -5.41
CA SER A 163 -6.87 21.92 -4.70
C SER A 163 -6.92 22.71 -3.40
N ARG A 164 -5.76 22.98 -2.78
CA ARG A 164 -5.61 23.45 -1.39
C ARG A 164 -6.13 22.49 -0.32
N VAL A 165 -6.60 21.31 -0.71
CA VAL A 165 -7.02 20.26 0.23
C VAL A 165 -5.78 19.47 0.64
N PRO A 166 -5.54 19.23 1.94
CA PRO A 166 -4.42 18.41 2.38
C PRO A 166 -4.67 16.92 2.08
N PHE A 167 -3.60 16.15 1.87
CA PHE A 167 -3.68 14.75 1.46
C PHE A 167 -3.07 13.82 2.50
N ILE A 168 -3.70 12.68 2.73
CA ILE A 168 -3.06 11.45 3.17
C ILE A 168 -2.69 10.67 1.91
N HIS A 169 -1.39 10.51 1.68
CA HIS A 169 -0.89 9.51 0.74
C HIS A 169 -0.52 8.26 1.55
N PHE A 170 -1.21 7.15 1.33
CA PHE A 170 -1.00 5.94 2.11
C PHE A 170 -0.78 4.68 1.28
N PHE A 171 -0.08 3.74 1.91
CA PHE A 171 0.28 2.45 1.35
C PHE A 171 0.46 1.44 2.48
N ASP A 172 0.37 0.16 2.16
CA ASP A 172 0.21 -0.87 3.19
C ASP A 172 1.51 -1.10 3.97
N GLY A 173 1.42 -0.95 5.30
CA GLY A 173 2.54 -1.17 6.21
C GLY A 173 3.11 -2.57 6.08
N PHE A 174 4.43 -2.66 6.02
CA PHE A 174 5.22 -3.85 5.67
C PHE A 174 4.99 -4.32 4.23
N ARG A 175 3.76 -4.68 3.86
CA ARG A 175 3.42 -5.33 2.59
C ARG A 175 3.84 -4.52 1.37
N THR A 176 3.78 -3.19 1.46
CA THR A 176 4.31 -2.27 0.45
C THR A 176 5.47 -1.45 1.02
N SER A 177 5.39 -1.00 2.28
CA SER A 177 6.41 -0.10 2.83
C SER A 177 7.80 -0.73 2.99
N HIS A 178 7.87 -2.07 3.12
CA HIS A 178 9.12 -2.83 3.30
C HIS A 178 9.36 -3.86 2.18
N GLU A 179 8.46 -3.94 1.21
CA GLU A 179 8.70 -4.72 0.00
C GLU A 179 9.74 -3.98 -0.84
N VAL A 180 10.82 -4.67 -1.20
CA VAL A 180 11.86 -4.13 -2.07
C VAL A 180 11.50 -4.49 -3.51
N MET A 181 11.42 -3.49 -4.38
CA MET A 181 11.12 -3.70 -5.80
C MET A 181 12.08 -2.91 -6.69
N LYS A 182 12.37 -3.45 -7.88
CA LYS A 182 12.91 -2.67 -8.99
C LYS A 182 11.82 -1.76 -9.55
N ILE A 183 12.02 -0.45 -9.48
CA ILE A 183 11.07 0.58 -9.95
C ILE A 183 11.76 1.59 -10.87
N GLU A 184 10.97 2.31 -11.65
CA GLU A 184 11.39 3.50 -12.40
C GLU A 184 11.37 4.72 -11.47
N GLN A 185 12.55 5.23 -11.13
CA GLN A 185 12.69 6.42 -10.29
C GLN A 185 12.33 7.69 -11.07
N ILE A 186 11.49 8.54 -10.46
CA ILE A 186 11.16 9.85 -11.01
C ILE A 186 12.40 10.76 -10.94
N ASN A 187 12.78 11.36 -12.06
CA ASN A 187 13.88 12.31 -12.11
C ASN A 187 13.45 13.73 -11.69
N ASP A 188 14.43 14.57 -11.34
CA ASP A 188 14.18 15.93 -10.86
C ASP A 188 13.42 16.81 -11.88
N ASP A 189 13.59 16.58 -13.19
CA ASP A 189 12.91 17.36 -14.24
C ASP A 189 11.41 17.09 -14.26
N VAL A 190 11.00 15.83 -14.06
CA VAL A 190 9.58 15.46 -13.93
C VAL A 190 9.01 16.06 -12.64
N ILE A 191 9.74 16.01 -11.52
CA ILE A 191 9.29 16.61 -10.25
C ILE A 191 9.09 18.12 -10.43
N LYS A 192 10.07 18.84 -10.98
CA LYS A 192 9.98 20.28 -11.26
C LYS A 192 8.83 20.62 -12.21
N THR A 193 8.61 19.80 -13.23
CA THR A 193 7.53 20.03 -14.20
C THR A 193 6.15 19.78 -13.57
N MET A 194 6.05 18.82 -12.65
CA MET A 194 4.81 18.50 -11.93
C MET A 194 4.42 19.61 -10.94
N ILE A 195 5.38 20.14 -10.18
CA ILE A 195 5.16 21.16 -9.16
C ILE A 195 5.10 22.55 -9.77
N ASP A 196 3.93 23.21 -9.67
CA ASP A 196 3.71 24.55 -10.18
C ASP A 196 4.22 25.61 -9.19
N ASP A 197 5.28 26.33 -9.56
CA ASP A 197 5.89 27.38 -8.72
C ASP A 197 4.92 28.53 -8.41
N ASP A 198 3.95 28.84 -9.27
CA ASP A 198 2.95 29.87 -8.99
C ASP A 198 2.01 29.43 -7.85
N LEU A 199 1.66 28.14 -7.79
CA LEU A 199 0.88 27.57 -6.69
C LEU A 199 1.68 27.51 -5.38
N VAL A 200 2.99 27.24 -5.46
CA VAL A 200 3.90 27.31 -4.31
C VAL A 200 4.00 28.74 -3.78
N ILE A 201 4.18 29.73 -4.66
CA ILE A 201 4.19 31.15 -4.28
C ILE A 201 2.83 31.55 -3.71
N ALA A 202 1.72 31.06 -4.28
CA ALA A 202 0.39 31.32 -3.74
C ALA A 202 0.20 30.73 -2.34
N HIS A 203 0.73 29.53 -2.06
CA HIS A 203 0.79 28.94 -0.73
C HIS A 203 1.56 29.86 0.24
N ARG A 204 2.77 30.28 -0.14
CA ARG A 204 3.60 31.19 0.67
C ARG A 204 2.93 32.52 0.97
N LYS A 205 2.26 33.13 -0.02
CA LYS A 205 1.55 34.41 0.14
C LYS A 205 0.38 34.33 1.13
N ARG A 206 -0.12 33.13 1.42
CA ARG A 206 -1.13 32.89 2.46
C ARG A 206 -0.49 32.65 3.84
N GLY A 207 0.82 32.63 3.99
CA GLY A 207 1.47 32.52 5.29
C GLY A 207 1.20 33.73 6.18
N LEU A 208 1.25 33.52 7.50
CA LEU A 208 1.23 34.57 8.51
C LEU A 208 2.51 35.40 8.39
N ASN A 209 2.35 36.70 8.20
CA ASN A 209 3.46 37.65 8.08
C ASN A 209 3.07 38.96 8.78
N PRO A 210 3.92 39.52 9.66
CA PRO A 210 3.61 40.77 10.36
C PRO A 210 3.47 41.98 9.42
N ASN A 211 4.04 41.93 8.22
CA ASN A 211 3.91 43.00 7.21
C ASN A 211 2.56 42.97 6.47
N HIS A 212 1.83 41.85 6.52
CA HIS A 212 0.49 41.71 5.95
C HIS A 212 -0.35 40.73 6.81
N PRO A 213 -0.69 41.12 8.04
CA PRO A 213 -1.22 40.21 9.03
C PRO A 213 -2.66 39.76 8.70
N VAL A 214 -2.96 38.52 9.05
CA VAL A 214 -4.32 37.96 9.01
C VAL A 214 -4.61 37.23 10.33
N LEU A 215 -5.89 37.17 10.71
CA LEU A 215 -6.33 36.39 11.86
C LEU A 215 -6.87 35.03 11.39
N ARG A 216 -6.47 33.95 12.08
CA ARG A 216 -6.93 32.56 11.81
C ARG A 216 -7.26 31.86 13.11
N GLY A 217 -8.07 30.80 13.01
CA GLY A 217 -8.44 29.97 14.16
C GLY A 217 -9.26 30.71 15.22
N THR A 218 -10.19 31.57 14.80
CA THR A 218 -11.09 32.29 15.72
C THR A 218 -12.05 31.33 16.43
N ALA A 219 -12.59 31.78 17.56
CA ALA A 219 -13.78 31.18 18.15
C ALA A 219 -15.02 31.78 17.47
N GLN A 220 -15.93 30.93 16.98
CA GLN A 220 -17.15 31.34 16.29
C GLN A 220 -18.37 30.79 17.00
N ASN A 221 -19.41 31.61 17.12
CA ASN A 221 -20.69 31.22 17.70
C ASN A 221 -21.58 30.51 16.65
N PRO A 222 -22.71 29.90 17.07
CA PRO A 222 -23.62 29.18 16.17
C PRO A 222 -24.24 30.03 15.05
N ASP A 223 -24.20 31.36 15.17
CA ASP A 223 -24.73 32.32 14.19
C ASP A 223 -23.94 32.34 12.88
N VAL A 224 -22.65 31.96 12.88
CA VAL A 224 -21.79 31.98 11.68
C VAL A 224 -20.99 30.71 11.43
N PHE A 225 -20.82 29.84 12.43
CA PHE A 225 -19.94 28.66 12.31
C PHE A 225 -20.38 27.73 11.18
N PHE A 226 -21.68 27.45 11.05
CA PHE A 226 -22.18 26.52 10.04
C PHE A 226 -21.93 27.06 8.62
N GLN A 227 -22.25 28.34 8.39
CA GLN A 227 -22.01 29.00 7.12
C GLN A 227 -20.52 29.01 6.76
N ALA A 228 -19.65 29.31 7.72
CA ALA A 228 -18.21 29.26 7.52
C ALA A 228 -17.73 27.85 7.17
N ARG A 229 -18.26 26.81 7.83
CA ARG A 229 -17.88 25.41 7.60
C ARG A 229 -18.24 24.90 6.20
N GLU A 230 -19.33 25.38 5.62
CA GLU A 230 -19.80 25.02 4.28
C GLU A 230 -19.07 25.77 3.15
N THR A 231 -18.37 26.87 3.46
CA THR A 231 -17.66 27.66 2.43
C THR A 231 -16.54 26.89 1.72
N ILE A 232 -16.07 25.78 2.31
CA ILE A 232 -14.98 24.99 1.74
C ILE A 232 -15.47 23.96 0.70
N ASN A 233 -16.78 23.69 0.60
CA ASN A 233 -17.34 22.66 -0.29
C ASN A 233 -16.83 22.76 -1.75
N PRO A 234 -16.77 23.95 -2.39
CA PRO A 234 -16.29 24.06 -3.77
C PRO A 234 -14.83 23.62 -3.98
N PHE A 235 -14.00 23.59 -2.92
CA PHE A 235 -12.64 23.05 -3.00
C PHE A 235 -12.66 21.52 -3.07
N TYR A 236 -13.51 20.89 -2.26
CA TYR A 236 -13.65 19.43 -2.23
C TYR A 236 -14.32 18.90 -3.50
N ASP A 237 -15.36 19.58 -4.00
CA ASP A 237 -16.05 19.21 -5.24
C ASP A 237 -15.10 19.19 -6.45
N LYS A 238 -14.13 20.10 -6.48
CA LYS A 238 -13.13 20.21 -7.55
C LYS A 238 -11.91 19.31 -7.36
N THR A 239 -11.67 18.81 -6.15
CA THR A 239 -10.48 18.02 -5.82
C THR A 239 -10.33 16.77 -6.69
N PRO A 240 -11.37 15.96 -6.95
CA PRO A 240 -11.28 14.83 -7.88
C PRO A 240 -10.75 15.23 -9.26
N GLY A 241 -11.18 16.38 -9.80
CA GLY A 241 -10.71 16.90 -11.08
C GLY A 241 -9.25 17.32 -11.05
N PHE A 242 -8.80 17.96 -9.97
CA PHE A 242 -7.37 18.31 -9.79
C PHE A 242 -6.48 17.08 -9.67
N VAL A 243 -6.94 16.03 -8.98
CA VAL A 243 -6.21 14.76 -8.87
C VAL A 243 -6.12 14.08 -10.23
N GLN A 244 -7.22 13.99 -10.98
CA GLN A 244 -7.20 13.40 -12.33
C GLN A 244 -6.27 14.19 -13.26
N ALA A 245 -6.32 15.52 -13.24
CA ALA A 245 -5.42 16.35 -14.04
C ALA A 245 -3.95 16.14 -13.67
N ALA A 246 -3.63 15.95 -12.39
CA ALA A 246 -2.27 15.62 -11.94
C ALA A 246 -1.84 14.23 -12.43
N MET A 247 -2.74 13.23 -12.41
CA MET A 247 -2.48 11.90 -12.96
C MET A 247 -2.25 11.94 -14.48
N ASP A 248 -3.04 12.69 -15.24
CA ASP A 248 -2.90 12.81 -16.70
C ASP A 248 -1.60 13.54 -17.09
N LYS A 249 -1.25 14.60 -16.35
CA LYS A 249 0.03 15.30 -16.50
C LYS A 249 1.20 14.36 -16.19
N PHE A 250 1.08 13.58 -15.12
CA PHE A 250 2.09 12.58 -14.76
C PHE A 250 2.29 11.54 -15.87
N ALA A 251 1.20 11.05 -16.44
CA ALA A 251 1.22 10.09 -17.54
C ALA A 251 1.89 10.66 -18.80
N THR A 252 1.64 11.94 -19.11
CA THR A 252 2.29 12.63 -20.24
C THR A 252 3.82 12.69 -20.06
N LEU A 253 4.29 12.84 -18.82
CA LEU A 253 5.71 12.96 -18.51
C LEU A 253 6.45 11.62 -18.36
N THR A 254 5.74 10.56 -17.94
CA THR A 254 6.36 9.29 -17.54
C THR A 254 5.90 8.07 -18.34
N GLY A 255 4.75 8.19 -19.01
CA GLY A 255 4.05 7.09 -19.68
C GLY A 255 3.22 6.21 -18.75
N ARG A 256 3.15 6.49 -17.44
CA ARG A 256 2.37 5.72 -16.47
C ARG A 256 1.06 6.43 -16.16
N GLN A 257 -0.05 5.88 -16.67
CA GLN A 257 -1.40 6.43 -16.50
C GLN A 257 -2.04 5.92 -15.21
N TYR A 258 -2.72 6.82 -14.52
CA TYR A 258 -3.55 6.53 -13.35
C TYR A 258 -4.91 7.21 -13.48
N HIS A 259 -5.91 6.65 -12.84
CA HIS A 259 -7.20 7.30 -12.68
C HIS A 259 -7.63 7.27 -11.21
N LEU A 260 -8.67 8.04 -10.87
CA LEU A 260 -9.23 8.00 -9.51
C LEU A 260 -9.64 6.58 -9.10
N PHE A 261 -10.15 5.85 -10.09
CA PHE A 261 -10.47 4.43 -10.06
C PHE A 261 -9.96 3.82 -11.37
N ASP A 262 -9.22 2.72 -11.33
CA ASP A 262 -8.93 1.95 -12.55
C ASP A 262 -9.60 0.60 -12.49
N TYR A 263 -9.96 0.09 -13.66
CA TYR A 263 -10.53 -1.22 -13.87
C TYR A 263 -9.55 -2.11 -14.63
N VAL A 264 -9.35 -3.34 -14.16
CA VAL A 264 -8.60 -4.39 -14.86
C VAL A 264 -9.42 -5.68 -14.89
N GLY A 265 -9.50 -6.33 -16.05
CA GLY A 265 -10.22 -7.59 -16.22
C GLY A 265 -10.99 -7.66 -17.54
N ALA A 266 -11.92 -8.60 -17.63
CA ALA A 266 -12.73 -8.79 -18.83
C ALA A 266 -13.58 -7.54 -19.14
N PRO A 267 -13.61 -7.01 -20.38
CA PRO A 267 -14.49 -5.88 -20.73
C PRO A 267 -15.99 -6.17 -20.52
N ASP A 268 -16.36 -7.45 -20.52
CA ASP A 268 -17.72 -7.95 -20.29
C ASP A 268 -17.85 -8.69 -18.94
N ALA A 269 -17.06 -8.31 -17.93
CA ALA A 269 -17.10 -8.95 -16.62
C ALA A 269 -18.51 -8.92 -16.00
N GLU A 270 -18.86 -10.03 -15.36
CA GLU A 270 -20.12 -10.18 -14.62
C GLU A 270 -19.90 -10.10 -13.10
N ARG A 271 -18.68 -10.36 -12.65
CA ARG A 271 -18.29 -10.36 -11.23
C ARG A 271 -17.07 -9.48 -11.03
N VAL A 272 -17.16 -8.52 -10.11
CA VAL A 272 -16.08 -7.55 -9.87
C VAL A 272 -15.69 -7.52 -8.40
N ILE A 273 -14.39 -7.47 -8.12
CA ILE A 273 -13.86 -7.11 -6.81
C ILE A 273 -13.53 -5.61 -6.78
N ILE A 274 -13.90 -4.92 -5.71
CA ILE A 274 -13.51 -3.52 -5.46
C ILE A 274 -12.60 -3.51 -4.23
N ILE A 275 -11.40 -2.98 -4.39
CA ILE A 275 -10.36 -3.07 -3.37
C ILE A 275 -9.41 -1.87 -3.43
N MET A 276 -8.66 -1.68 -2.36
CA MET A 276 -7.68 -0.61 -2.20
C MET A 276 -6.40 -1.16 -1.54
N GLY A 277 -5.26 -0.56 -1.86
CA GLY A 277 -3.96 -0.95 -1.31
C GLY A 277 -3.40 -2.21 -2.00
N SER A 278 -2.41 -2.85 -1.36
CA SER A 278 -1.59 -3.88 -1.98
C SER A 278 -2.36 -5.14 -2.41
N GLY A 279 -3.54 -5.39 -1.81
CA GLY A 279 -4.41 -6.48 -2.22
C GLY A 279 -4.92 -6.35 -3.66
N ALA A 280 -4.92 -5.13 -4.21
CA ALA A 280 -5.30 -4.86 -5.60
C ALA A 280 -4.34 -5.55 -6.60
N GLU A 281 -3.04 -5.53 -6.33
CA GLU A 281 -2.02 -6.18 -7.19
C GLU A 281 -2.25 -7.70 -7.25
N ALA A 282 -2.42 -8.34 -6.09
CA ALA A 282 -2.70 -9.78 -6.03
C ALA A 282 -4.05 -10.13 -6.69
N ALA A 283 -5.06 -9.27 -6.52
CA ALA A 283 -6.36 -9.45 -7.17
C ALA A 283 -6.28 -9.30 -8.69
N GLN A 284 -5.47 -8.37 -9.18
CA GLN A 284 -5.19 -8.20 -10.60
C GLN A 284 -4.55 -9.46 -11.19
N GLU A 285 -3.47 -9.96 -10.57
CA GLU A 285 -2.76 -11.15 -11.04
C GLU A 285 -3.71 -12.35 -11.18
N LEU A 286 -4.58 -12.55 -10.19
CA LEU A 286 -5.58 -13.62 -10.28
C LEU A 286 -6.64 -13.34 -11.35
N ALA A 287 -7.16 -12.10 -11.44
CA ALA A 287 -8.18 -11.77 -12.41
C ALA A 287 -7.68 -12.00 -13.84
N GLU A 288 -6.44 -11.59 -14.15
CA GLU A 288 -5.80 -11.88 -15.44
C GLU A 288 -5.72 -13.38 -15.72
N PHE A 289 -5.25 -14.18 -14.75
CA PHE A 289 -5.21 -15.64 -14.87
C PHE A 289 -6.59 -16.28 -15.12
N LEU A 290 -7.63 -15.81 -14.42
CA LEU A 290 -8.98 -16.31 -14.59
C LEU A 290 -9.59 -15.88 -15.94
N VAL A 291 -9.29 -14.66 -16.40
CA VAL A 291 -9.71 -14.16 -17.72
C VAL A 291 -9.06 -14.96 -18.84
N GLU A 292 -7.77 -15.31 -18.73
CA GLU A 292 -7.09 -16.23 -19.66
C GLU A 292 -7.79 -17.61 -19.71
N SER A 293 -8.41 -18.03 -18.60
CA SER A 293 -9.21 -19.25 -18.49
C SER A 293 -10.67 -19.10 -18.93
N GLY A 294 -11.07 -17.93 -19.43
CA GLY A 294 -12.42 -17.64 -19.94
C GLY A 294 -13.43 -17.16 -18.89
N GLU A 295 -13.01 -16.88 -17.66
CA GLU A 295 -13.88 -16.33 -16.62
C GLU A 295 -14.15 -14.83 -16.84
N LYS A 296 -15.41 -14.42 -16.65
CA LYS A 296 -15.85 -13.02 -16.79
C LYS A 296 -15.71 -12.25 -15.48
N VAL A 297 -14.47 -12.00 -15.08
CA VAL A 297 -14.12 -11.31 -13.82
C VAL A 297 -13.35 -10.02 -14.06
N GLY A 298 -13.40 -9.12 -13.09
CA GLY A 298 -12.58 -7.93 -13.07
C GLY A 298 -12.36 -7.37 -11.67
N VAL A 299 -11.52 -6.37 -11.58
CA VAL A 299 -11.13 -5.71 -10.34
C VAL A 299 -11.12 -4.20 -10.56
N VAL A 300 -11.67 -3.45 -9.62
CA VAL A 300 -11.55 -1.99 -9.55
C VAL A 300 -10.61 -1.66 -8.41
N PHE A 301 -9.54 -0.91 -8.69
CA PHE A 301 -8.69 -0.36 -7.62
C PHE A 301 -9.04 1.09 -7.35
N VAL A 302 -9.32 1.37 -6.09
CA VAL A 302 -9.64 2.70 -5.57
C VAL A 302 -8.33 3.41 -5.25
N ARG A 303 -7.97 4.43 -6.04
CA ARG A 303 -6.80 5.28 -5.72
C ARG A 303 -7.27 6.43 -4.84
N LEU A 304 -8.16 7.27 -5.35
CA LEU A 304 -8.70 8.40 -4.59
C LEU A 304 -9.93 7.95 -3.79
N TYR A 305 -9.70 7.57 -2.54
CA TYR A 305 -10.78 7.20 -1.62
C TYR A 305 -11.57 8.40 -1.11
N ARG A 306 -10.90 9.53 -0.88
CA ARG A 306 -11.53 10.80 -0.49
C ARG A 306 -10.93 11.98 -1.26
N PRO A 307 -11.74 12.93 -1.76
CA PRO A 307 -13.20 12.87 -1.87
C PRO A 307 -13.64 11.74 -2.81
N PHE A 308 -14.71 11.02 -2.45
CA PHE A 308 -15.18 9.88 -3.23
C PHE A 308 -16.02 10.36 -4.42
N SER A 309 -15.51 10.19 -5.64
CA SER A 309 -16.20 10.65 -6.85
C SER A 309 -17.11 9.56 -7.41
N ILE A 310 -18.40 9.60 -7.06
CA ILE A 310 -19.42 8.62 -7.48
C ILE A 310 -19.45 8.48 -9.01
N ASP A 311 -19.51 9.60 -9.74
CA ASP A 311 -19.58 9.56 -11.20
C ASP A 311 -18.37 8.85 -11.85
N ASN A 312 -17.15 9.13 -11.36
CA ASN A 312 -15.96 8.48 -11.89
C ASN A 312 -15.88 7.01 -11.48
N PHE A 313 -16.36 6.65 -10.29
CA PHE A 313 -16.46 5.25 -9.87
C PHE A 313 -17.45 4.46 -10.75
N ILE A 314 -18.65 4.99 -10.99
CA ILE A 314 -19.66 4.29 -11.80
C ILE A 314 -19.21 4.13 -13.24
N LYS A 315 -18.49 5.12 -13.80
CA LYS A 315 -17.97 5.08 -15.18
C LYS A 315 -17.01 3.93 -15.45
N VAL A 316 -16.24 3.49 -14.46
CA VAL A 316 -15.24 2.42 -14.67
C VAL A 316 -15.82 1.02 -14.59
N LEU A 317 -17.05 0.86 -14.10
CA LEU A 317 -17.69 -0.45 -14.00
C LEU A 317 -18.27 -0.89 -15.36
N PRO A 318 -17.97 -2.11 -15.83
CA PRO A 318 -18.60 -2.67 -17.01
C PRO A 318 -20.13 -2.77 -16.85
N LYS A 319 -20.88 -2.44 -17.90
CA LYS A 319 -22.36 -2.49 -17.88
C LYS A 319 -22.92 -3.89 -17.64
N THR A 320 -22.11 -4.92 -17.85
CA THR A 320 -22.41 -6.35 -17.68
C THR A 320 -22.31 -6.85 -16.25
N VAL A 321 -21.84 -6.02 -15.31
CA VAL A 321 -21.66 -6.42 -13.91
C VAL A 321 -22.99 -6.82 -13.29
N LYS A 322 -23.00 -8.00 -12.66
CA LYS A 322 -24.15 -8.60 -11.95
C LYS A 322 -23.89 -8.76 -10.46
N ALA A 323 -22.63 -8.91 -10.07
CA ALA A 323 -22.25 -9.07 -8.66
C ALA A 323 -20.90 -8.39 -8.35
N ILE A 324 -20.82 -7.82 -7.16
CA ILE A 324 -19.68 -7.05 -6.66
C ILE A 324 -19.30 -7.58 -5.28
N ALA A 325 -18.01 -7.83 -5.06
CA ALA A 325 -17.44 -7.99 -3.72
C ALA A 325 -16.60 -6.76 -3.37
N VAL A 326 -16.90 -6.11 -2.26
CA VAL A 326 -16.09 -4.99 -1.74
C VAL A 326 -15.23 -5.51 -0.61
N LEU A 327 -13.92 -5.30 -0.72
CA LEU A 327 -12.94 -5.81 0.23
C LEU A 327 -12.32 -4.67 1.05
N ASP A 328 -12.62 -4.68 2.34
CA ASP A 328 -12.10 -3.72 3.31
C ASP A 328 -10.95 -4.33 4.12
N ARG A 329 -9.83 -3.59 4.20
CA ARG A 329 -8.68 -3.97 5.01
C ARG A 329 -8.78 -3.36 6.42
N THR A 330 -9.96 -3.40 7.03
CA THR A 330 -10.23 -2.85 8.37
C THR A 330 -11.40 -3.59 9.03
N LYS A 331 -11.70 -3.27 10.28
CA LYS A 331 -12.90 -3.75 10.99
C LYS A 331 -13.50 -2.62 11.83
N GLU A 332 -14.71 -2.20 11.48
CA GLU A 332 -15.52 -1.30 12.33
C GLU A 332 -16.50 -2.11 13.16
N VAL A 333 -16.25 -2.22 14.47
CA VAL A 333 -17.04 -3.06 15.37
C VAL A 333 -18.42 -2.42 15.60
N GLY A 334 -19.49 -3.19 15.32
CA GLY A 334 -20.87 -2.76 15.53
C GLY A 334 -21.45 -1.87 14.41
N GLY A 335 -20.65 -1.52 13.40
CA GLY A 335 -21.12 -0.80 12.23
C GLY A 335 -21.95 -1.69 11.29
N PRO A 336 -22.79 -1.09 10.43
CA PRO A 336 -23.57 -1.82 9.42
C PRO A 336 -22.72 -2.42 8.29
N GLY A 337 -21.43 -2.06 8.22
CA GLY A 337 -20.45 -2.56 7.27
C GLY A 337 -19.16 -1.74 7.37
N GLU A 338 -18.13 -2.15 6.65
CA GLU A 338 -16.84 -1.45 6.62
C GLU A 338 -16.86 -0.22 5.66
N PRO A 339 -15.93 0.74 5.82
CA PRO A 339 -16.03 2.05 5.17
C PRO A 339 -16.14 2.01 3.65
N LEU A 340 -15.32 1.22 2.96
CA LEU A 340 -15.39 1.15 1.50
C LEU A 340 -16.68 0.47 1.06
N TYR A 341 -17.06 -0.65 1.68
CA TYR A 341 -18.36 -1.29 1.44
C TYR A 341 -19.53 -0.30 1.56
N LEU A 342 -19.56 0.51 2.62
CA LEU A 342 -20.61 1.51 2.82
C LEU A 342 -20.61 2.60 1.73
N ASP A 343 -19.44 3.11 1.33
CA ASP A 343 -19.35 4.10 0.26
C ASP A 343 -19.82 3.54 -1.09
N ILE A 344 -19.48 2.29 -1.40
CA ILE A 344 -19.93 1.61 -2.63
C ILE A 344 -21.44 1.38 -2.63
N MET A 345 -21.99 0.95 -1.49
CA MET A 345 -23.44 0.81 -1.34
C MET A 345 -24.15 2.15 -1.55
N THR A 346 -23.66 3.23 -0.94
CA THR A 346 -24.19 4.59 -1.13
C THR A 346 -24.09 5.03 -2.60
N ALA A 347 -22.93 4.86 -3.23
CA ALA A 347 -22.72 5.25 -4.63
C ALA A 347 -23.70 4.56 -5.59
N LEU A 348 -23.92 3.25 -5.41
CA LEU A 348 -24.87 2.48 -6.22
C LEU A 348 -26.31 2.91 -5.96
N MET A 349 -26.68 3.15 -4.69
CA MET A 349 -28.03 3.57 -4.31
C MET A 349 -28.36 4.98 -4.83
N GLU A 350 -27.47 5.95 -4.68
CA GLU A 350 -27.68 7.31 -5.18
C GLU A 350 -27.77 7.34 -6.71
N THR A 351 -26.93 6.56 -7.39
CA THR A 351 -26.97 6.42 -8.85
C THR A 351 -28.28 5.74 -9.33
N ALA A 352 -28.82 4.81 -8.54
CA ALA A 352 -30.14 4.23 -8.82
C ALA A 352 -31.26 5.24 -8.59
N SER A 353 -31.23 5.97 -7.48
CA SER A 353 -32.25 6.98 -7.13
C SER A 353 -32.30 8.14 -8.11
N ASN A 354 -31.16 8.52 -8.71
CA ASN A 354 -31.10 9.60 -9.70
C ASN A 354 -31.37 9.13 -11.15
N GLY A 355 -31.63 7.84 -11.37
CA GLY A 355 -31.95 7.27 -12.68
C GLY A 355 -30.76 7.10 -13.63
N SER A 356 -29.52 7.22 -13.15
CA SER A 356 -28.29 7.15 -13.97
C SER A 356 -27.61 5.78 -13.94
N MET A 357 -28.28 4.75 -13.45
CA MET A 357 -27.72 3.40 -13.36
C MET A 357 -27.32 2.85 -14.74
N PRO A 358 -26.04 2.49 -14.95
CA PRO A 358 -25.58 1.97 -16.24
C PRO A 358 -25.88 0.47 -16.43
N PHE A 359 -26.30 -0.22 -15.37
CA PHE A 359 -26.59 -1.65 -15.36
C PHE A 359 -28.07 -1.92 -15.64
N SER A 360 -28.39 -3.08 -16.23
CA SER A 360 -29.79 -3.50 -16.45
C SER A 360 -30.58 -3.71 -15.16
N SER A 361 -29.87 -4.01 -14.06
CA SER A 361 -30.42 -4.20 -12.73
C SER A 361 -29.34 -3.88 -11.71
N LEU A 362 -29.73 -3.53 -10.48
CA LEU A 362 -28.77 -3.34 -9.39
C LEU A 362 -27.94 -4.63 -9.17
N PRO A 363 -26.60 -4.56 -9.20
CA PRO A 363 -25.78 -5.73 -8.93
C PRO A 363 -25.92 -6.18 -7.48
N LYS A 364 -25.77 -7.49 -7.24
CA LYS A 364 -25.63 -8.00 -5.87
C LYS A 364 -24.32 -7.51 -5.29
N VAL A 365 -24.32 -6.99 -4.07
CA VAL A 365 -23.10 -6.50 -3.41
C VAL A 365 -22.88 -7.26 -2.11
N ILE A 366 -21.68 -7.81 -1.93
CA ILE A 366 -21.22 -8.36 -0.66
C ILE A 366 -20.00 -7.58 -0.16
N GLY A 367 -19.90 -7.39 1.15
CA GLY A 367 -18.74 -6.85 1.84
C GLY A 367 -17.93 -7.95 2.49
N GLY A 368 -16.60 -7.86 2.41
CA GLY A 368 -15.68 -8.81 3.01
C GLY A 368 -14.50 -8.10 3.66
N ARG A 369 -14.01 -8.66 4.77
CA ARG A 369 -12.78 -8.22 5.42
C ARG A 369 -11.62 -9.13 5.09
N TYR A 370 -10.45 -8.54 4.84
CA TYR A 370 -9.23 -9.27 4.54
C TYR A 370 -8.01 -8.59 5.16
N GLY A 371 -6.90 -9.31 5.28
CA GLY A 371 -5.58 -8.69 5.41
C GLY A 371 -5.30 -7.86 6.66
N LEU A 372 -6.16 -7.94 7.69
CA LEU A 372 -5.96 -7.25 8.98
C LEU A 372 -4.61 -7.64 9.57
N SER A 373 -3.82 -6.67 10.04
CA SER A 373 -2.50 -6.90 10.63
C SER A 373 -1.57 -7.75 9.75
N SER A 374 -1.46 -7.40 8.46
CA SER A 374 -0.69 -8.14 7.45
C SER A 374 -1.01 -9.64 7.38
N LYS A 375 -2.24 -10.04 7.72
CA LYS A 375 -2.72 -11.38 7.38
C LYS A 375 -2.56 -11.58 5.87
N GLU A 376 -2.08 -12.75 5.47
CA GLU A 376 -1.89 -13.06 4.06
C GLU A 376 -3.17 -12.91 3.25
N PHE A 377 -3.01 -12.53 1.99
CA PHE A 377 -4.08 -12.41 1.01
C PHE A 377 -3.59 -13.00 -0.31
N THR A 378 -3.84 -14.30 -0.48
CA THR A 378 -3.26 -15.10 -1.56
C THR A 378 -4.23 -15.27 -2.73
N PRO A 379 -3.76 -15.75 -3.90
CA PRO A 379 -4.65 -16.06 -5.02
C PRO A 379 -5.76 -17.06 -4.66
N GLY A 380 -5.49 -18.05 -3.81
CA GLY A 380 -6.53 -18.99 -3.35
C GLY A 380 -7.66 -18.28 -2.60
N MET A 381 -7.31 -17.29 -1.78
CA MET A 381 -8.27 -16.46 -1.06
C MET A 381 -9.10 -15.57 -2.00
N ILE A 382 -8.46 -14.90 -2.96
CA ILE A 382 -9.17 -14.04 -3.94
C ILE A 382 -10.09 -14.90 -4.81
N LYS A 383 -9.65 -16.11 -5.20
CA LYS A 383 -10.47 -17.06 -5.96
C LYS A 383 -11.73 -17.44 -5.18
N ALA A 384 -11.61 -17.70 -3.88
CA ALA A 384 -12.76 -17.98 -3.02
C ALA A 384 -13.77 -16.82 -3.00
N VAL A 385 -13.32 -15.57 -3.05
CA VAL A 385 -14.21 -14.39 -3.17
C VAL A 385 -14.95 -14.39 -4.52
N PHE A 386 -14.25 -14.63 -5.62
CA PHE A 386 -14.89 -14.74 -6.94
C PHE A 386 -15.86 -15.91 -7.06
N ASP A 387 -15.56 -17.04 -6.41
CA ASP A 387 -16.42 -18.21 -6.35
C ASP A 387 -17.64 -17.97 -5.45
N GLU A 388 -17.49 -17.20 -4.35
CA GLU A 388 -18.62 -16.77 -3.53
C GLU A 388 -19.62 -15.97 -4.35
N LEU A 389 -19.15 -15.06 -5.20
CA LEU A 389 -19.99 -14.27 -6.11
C LEU A 389 -20.74 -15.11 -7.17
N LYS A 390 -20.36 -16.38 -7.40
CA LYS A 390 -21.10 -17.29 -8.29
C LYS A 390 -22.35 -17.86 -7.62
N LYS A 391 -22.42 -17.84 -6.28
CA LYS A 391 -23.53 -18.46 -5.54
C LYS A 391 -24.82 -17.67 -5.72
N SER A 392 -25.95 -18.37 -5.70
CA SER A 392 -27.28 -17.75 -5.76
C SER A 392 -27.53 -16.83 -4.55
N ALA A 393 -27.07 -17.26 -3.37
CA ALA A 393 -27.09 -16.54 -2.10
C ALA A 393 -25.65 -16.45 -1.54
N PRO A 394 -24.85 -15.45 -1.98
CA PRO A 394 -23.49 -15.26 -1.48
C PRO A 394 -23.51 -14.80 -0.02
N LYS A 395 -22.51 -15.22 0.76
CA LYS A 395 -22.27 -14.79 2.13
C LYS A 395 -21.83 -13.33 2.11
N ASN A 396 -22.65 -12.46 2.70
CA ASN A 396 -22.29 -11.07 2.97
C ASN A 396 -21.57 -10.94 4.33
N HIS A 397 -20.84 -9.85 4.53
CA HIS A 397 -20.06 -9.55 5.75
C HIS A 397 -19.05 -10.64 6.12
N PHE A 398 -18.46 -11.27 5.11
CA PHE A 398 -17.56 -12.39 5.29
C PHE A 398 -16.17 -11.96 5.77
N THR A 399 -15.36 -12.95 6.15
CA THR A 399 -13.91 -12.80 6.33
C THR A 399 -13.18 -13.76 5.41
N ILE A 400 -11.97 -13.42 4.99
CA ILE A 400 -11.12 -14.32 4.20
C ILE A 400 -9.71 -14.36 4.79
N GLY A 401 -9.09 -15.54 4.83
CA GLY A 401 -7.77 -15.77 5.39
C GLY A 401 -7.75 -16.24 6.86
N ILE A 402 -8.91 -16.43 7.50
CA ILE A 402 -9.04 -17.02 8.84
C ILE A 402 -10.04 -18.17 8.82
N ASN A 403 -9.99 -19.03 9.85
CA ASN A 403 -11.08 -19.92 10.19
C ASN A 403 -11.87 -19.29 11.33
N ASP A 404 -13.08 -18.82 11.03
CA ASP A 404 -13.99 -18.22 12.01
C ASP A 404 -15.09 -19.23 12.36
N ASP A 405 -14.77 -20.14 13.28
CA ASP A 405 -15.65 -21.18 13.80
C ASP A 405 -16.61 -20.67 14.90
N VAL A 406 -16.56 -19.38 15.22
CA VAL A 406 -17.43 -18.73 16.21
C VAL A 406 -18.48 -17.85 15.53
N GLY A 407 -18.04 -16.89 14.70
CA GLY A 407 -18.91 -15.99 13.95
C GLY A 407 -19.39 -16.57 12.62
N HIS A 408 -18.78 -17.67 12.18
CA HIS A 408 -19.07 -18.34 10.90
C HIS A 408 -19.00 -17.40 9.69
N THR A 409 -18.19 -16.35 9.78
CA THR A 409 -18.05 -15.36 8.71
C THR A 409 -17.03 -15.77 7.66
N SER A 410 -16.11 -16.69 7.96
CA SER A 410 -15.03 -17.05 7.04
C SER A 410 -15.54 -17.75 5.78
N LEU A 411 -14.89 -17.48 4.66
CA LEU A 411 -14.98 -18.27 3.44
C LEU A 411 -13.93 -19.38 3.43
N GLU A 412 -14.31 -20.55 2.96
CA GLU A 412 -13.37 -21.63 2.68
C GLU A 412 -12.57 -21.30 1.41
N TYR A 413 -11.27 -21.61 1.43
CA TYR A 413 -10.38 -21.40 0.29
C TYR A 413 -9.34 -22.51 0.21
N ASP A 414 -8.84 -22.75 -1.00
CA ASP A 414 -7.73 -23.67 -1.24
C ASP A 414 -6.40 -22.95 -0.96
N ALA A 415 -5.70 -23.36 0.10
CA ALA A 415 -4.42 -22.79 0.49
C ALA A 415 -3.26 -23.18 -0.46
N ASP A 416 -3.42 -24.28 -1.21
CA ASP A 416 -2.41 -24.81 -2.14
C ASP A 416 -2.56 -24.25 -3.56
N PHE A 417 -3.64 -23.50 -3.81
CA PHE A 417 -3.86 -22.82 -5.07
C PHE A 417 -2.75 -21.79 -5.35
N SER A 418 -2.25 -21.79 -6.58
CA SER A 418 -1.21 -20.87 -7.03
C SER A 418 -1.44 -20.54 -8.50
N VAL A 419 -1.28 -19.27 -8.86
CA VAL A 419 -1.38 -18.77 -10.24
C VAL A 419 -0.05 -18.87 -10.98
N HIS A 420 1.02 -19.31 -10.30
CA HIS A 420 2.35 -19.18 -10.84
C HIS A 420 2.75 -20.34 -11.76
N GLU A 421 2.70 -20.06 -13.06
CA GLU A 421 3.44 -20.78 -14.10
C GLU A 421 4.97 -20.55 -13.97
N ASP A 422 5.75 -21.19 -14.85
CA ASP A 422 7.22 -21.10 -14.95
C ASP A 422 7.80 -19.69 -15.23
N ARG A 423 6.96 -18.65 -15.30
CA ARG A 423 7.30 -17.29 -15.73
C ARG A 423 8.12 -16.47 -14.73
N VAL A 424 8.06 -16.82 -13.44
CA VAL A 424 8.76 -16.10 -12.36
C VAL A 424 9.58 -17.09 -11.54
N PHE A 425 10.86 -16.80 -11.36
CA PHE A 425 11.71 -17.53 -10.43
C PHE A 425 11.39 -17.14 -9.00
N ARG A 426 11.16 -18.12 -8.14
CA ARG A 426 10.69 -17.95 -6.75
C ARG A 426 11.68 -18.63 -5.82
N SER A 427 12.23 -17.88 -4.88
CA SER A 427 13.22 -18.41 -3.94
C SER A 427 12.93 -18.02 -2.50
N MET A 428 13.23 -18.94 -1.59
CA MET A 428 13.04 -18.77 -0.16
C MET A 428 14.34 -19.03 0.60
N PHE A 429 14.66 -18.17 1.56
CA PHE A 429 15.88 -18.28 2.35
C PHE A 429 15.53 -18.23 3.83
N TYR A 430 15.92 -19.27 4.55
CA TYR A 430 15.70 -19.40 5.99
C TYR A 430 17.02 -19.12 6.70
N GLY A 431 17.06 -18.00 7.42
CA GLY A 431 18.23 -17.54 8.15
C GLY A 431 17.93 -17.28 9.62
N LEU A 432 18.98 -17.11 10.43
CA LEU A 432 18.88 -16.68 11.82
C LEU A 432 18.99 -15.16 11.91
N GLY A 433 18.25 -14.56 12.85
CA GLY A 433 18.37 -13.13 13.13
C GLY A 433 19.82 -12.74 13.43
N ALA A 434 20.32 -11.78 12.65
CA ALA A 434 21.71 -11.27 12.64
C ALA A 434 22.79 -12.18 12.00
N ASP A 435 22.43 -13.21 11.23
CA ASP A 435 23.41 -14.03 10.50
C ASP A 435 23.84 -13.46 9.12
N GLY A 436 23.24 -12.34 8.71
CA GLY A 436 23.53 -11.69 7.43
C GLY A 436 22.64 -12.12 6.26
N THR A 437 21.76 -13.12 6.41
CA THR A 437 20.91 -13.65 5.33
C THR A 437 20.05 -12.57 4.67
N VAL A 438 19.33 -11.79 5.48
CA VAL A 438 18.47 -10.71 4.97
C VAL A 438 19.28 -9.65 4.22
N GLY A 439 20.44 -9.26 4.75
CA GLY A 439 21.33 -8.29 4.11
C GLY A 439 21.90 -8.81 2.78
N ALA A 440 22.33 -10.07 2.75
CA ALA A 440 22.78 -10.73 1.53
C ALA A 440 21.66 -10.77 0.49
N ASN A 441 20.43 -11.13 0.88
CA ASN A 441 19.29 -11.16 -0.02
C ASN A 441 18.90 -9.78 -0.55
N LYS A 442 18.92 -8.73 0.28
CA LYS A 442 18.74 -7.34 -0.20
C LYS A 442 19.77 -6.96 -1.26
N ASN A 443 21.04 -7.32 -1.05
CA ASN A 443 22.10 -7.12 -2.04
C ASN A 443 21.89 -7.96 -3.31
N SER A 444 21.47 -9.22 -3.19
CA SER A 444 21.16 -10.08 -4.35
C SER A 444 20.02 -9.51 -5.21
N ILE A 445 18.96 -9.01 -4.58
CA ILE A 445 17.87 -8.33 -5.31
C ILE A 445 18.42 -7.11 -6.04
N LYS A 446 19.27 -6.32 -5.37
CA LYS A 446 19.87 -5.12 -5.98
C LYS A 446 20.76 -5.47 -7.16
N ILE A 447 21.66 -6.45 -7.01
CA ILE A 447 22.54 -6.91 -8.09
C ILE A 447 21.71 -7.40 -9.28
N ILE A 448 20.74 -8.29 -9.06
CA ILE A 448 19.93 -8.80 -10.16
C ILE A 448 19.06 -7.68 -10.78
N GLY A 449 18.45 -6.84 -9.96
CA GLY A 449 17.58 -5.76 -10.41
C GLY A 449 18.32 -4.65 -11.18
N GLU A 450 19.55 -4.32 -10.78
CA GLU A 450 20.33 -3.24 -11.40
C GLU A 450 21.19 -3.73 -12.58
N GLU A 451 21.69 -4.97 -12.55
CA GLU A 451 22.58 -5.51 -13.58
C GLU A 451 21.86 -6.34 -14.66
N THR A 452 20.54 -6.55 -14.54
CA THR A 452 19.73 -7.29 -15.52
C THR A 452 18.44 -6.57 -15.88
N ASP A 453 17.78 -7.00 -16.96
CA ASP A 453 16.44 -6.50 -17.34
C ASP A 453 15.31 -7.11 -16.50
N PHE A 454 15.60 -8.02 -15.57
CA PHE A 454 14.55 -8.62 -14.75
C PHE A 454 13.95 -7.61 -13.78
N TYR A 455 12.65 -7.76 -13.55
CA TYR A 455 11.99 -7.25 -12.35
C TYR A 455 12.43 -8.11 -11.17
N ALA A 456 12.70 -7.44 -10.06
CA ALA A 456 13.15 -8.05 -8.83
C ALA A 456 12.22 -7.60 -7.70
N GLN A 457 11.79 -8.55 -6.88
CA GLN A 457 10.96 -8.32 -5.70
C GLN A 457 11.54 -9.07 -4.51
N GLY A 458 11.55 -8.44 -3.34
CA GLY A 458 11.90 -9.07 -2.08
C GLY A 458 10.99 -8.68 -0.93
N TYR A 459 10.58 -9.67 -0.15
CA TYR A 459 9.85 -9.47 1.09
C TYR A 459 10.49 -10.28 2.22
N PHE A 460 10.58 -9.70 3.41
CA PHE A 460 11.34 -10.26 4.51
C PHE A 460 10.43 -10.41 5.73
N VAL A 461 10.27 -11.65 6.18
CA VAL A 461 9.50 -11.99 7.38
C VAL A 461 10.47 -12.07 8.55
N TYR A 462 10.22 -11.23 9.55
CA TYR A 462 10.95 -11.19 10.82
C TYR A 462 10.06 -11.70 11.95
N ASP A 463 10.68 -12.27 12.97
CA ASP A 463 10.01 -12.52 14.25
C ASP A 463 9.98 -11.22 15.08
N SER A 464 9.01 -11.14 15.99
CA SER A 464 8.94 -10.18 17.09
C SER A 464 10.18 -10.16 17.99
N LYS A 465 10.93 -11.27 18.08
CA LYS A 465 12.19 -11.34 18.82
C LYS A 465 13.29 -10.59 18.08
N LYS A 466 13.95 -9.65 18.78
CA LYS A 466 15.01 -8.78 18.23
C LYS A 466 16.25 -9.53 17.70
N SER A 467 16.54 -10.73 18.19
CA SER A 467 17.70 -11.53 17.77
C SER A 467 17.47 -13.02 18.01
N GLY A 468 18.15 -13.88 17.24
CA GLY A 468 18.16 -15.33 17.45
C GLY A 468 16.89 -16.08 17.05
N SER A 469 15.97 -15.40 16.36
CA SER A 469 14.77 -15.97 15.75
C SER A 469 14.98 -16.27 14.28
N MET A 470 14.13 -17.13 13.71
CA MET A 470 14.17 -17.41 12.28
C MET A 470 13.68 -16.20 11.49
N THR A 471 14.34 -15.94 10.37
CA THR A 471 13.95 -14.98 9.34
C THR A 471 13.68 -15.74 8.05
N VAL A 472 12.68 -15.32 7.29
CA VAL A 472 12.36 -15.91 6.00
C VAL A 472 12.36 -14.82 4.94
N SER A 473 13.24 -14.94 3.95
CA SER A 473 13.29 -14.04 2.80
C SER A 473 12.56 -14.68 1.63
N HIS A 474 11.66 -13.95 1.00
CA HIS A 474 10.92 -14.36 -0.19
C HIS A 474 11.35 -13.48 -1.36
N LEU A 475 12.02 -14.07 -2.34
CA LEU A 475 12.52 -13.34 -3.51
C LEU A 475 11.86 -13.84 -4.79
N ARG A 476 11.48 -12.90 -5.65
CA ARG A 476 10.95 -13.19 -6.98
C ARG A 476 11.75 -12.43 -8.04
N PHE A 477 12.01 -13.11 -9.16
CA PHE A 477 12.68 -12.53 -10.33
C PHE A 477 11.96 -12.95 -11.61
N GLY A 478 11.73 -12.02 -12.53
CA GLY A 478 11.01 -12.32 -13.77
C GLY A 478 11.19 -11.26 -14.85
N LYS A 479 10.84 -11.61 -16.09
CA LYS A 479 10.86 -10.65 -17.23
C LYS A 479 9.70 -9.67 -17.23
N ASN A 480 8.61 -10.02 -16.55
CA ASN A 480 7.40 -9.22 -16.47
C ASN A 480 7.30 -8.56 -15.08
N PRO A 481 6.51 -7.47 -14.94
CA PRO A 481 6.16 -6.91 -13.65
C PRO A 481 5.63 -7.98 -12.68
N ILE A 482 5.97 -7.84 -11.41
CA ILE A 482 5.63 -8.80 -10.35
C ILE A 482 4.53 -8.18 -9.50
N HIS A 483 3.30 -8.68 -9.65
CA HIS A 483 2.11 -8.25 -8.90
C HIS A 483 1.87 -9.07 -7.62
N ALA A 484 2.77 -10.00 -7.31
CA ALA A 484 2.60 -10.98 -6.24
C ALA A 484 2.88 -10.40 -4.84
N THR A 485 1.96 -9.59 -4.32
CA THR A 485 2.02 -8.95 -2.98
C THR A 485 1.64 -9.90 -1.84
N TYR A 486 2.10 -11.15 -1.93
CA TYR A 486 1.87 -12.23 -0.96
C TYR A 486 3.14 -13.10 -0.83
N LEU A 487 3.21 -13.94 0.21
CA LEU A 487 4.34 -14.83 0.44
C LEU A 487 4.43 -15.94 -0.62
N ILE A 488 5.64 -16.42 -0.86
CA ILE A 488 5.84 -17.58 -1.75
C ILE A 488 5.33 -18.83 -1.04
N ASN A 489 4.38 -19.54 -1.66
CA ASN A 489 3.90 -20.85 -1.18
C ASN A 489 4.51 -22.03 -1.95
N LYS A 490 5.04 -21.80 -3.17
CA LYS A 490 5.74 -22.78 -4.02
C LYS A 490 7.03 -22.17 -4.59
N ALA A 491 8.19 -22.65 -4.13
CA ALA A 491 9.51 -22.11 -4.45
C ALA A 491 10.32 -23.07 -5.33
N LYS A 492 11.03 -22.50 -6.31
CA LYS A 492 11.98 -23.19 -7.21
C LYS A 492 13.33 -23.44 -6.53
N PHE A 493 13.67 -22.60 -5.57
CA PHE A 493 14.92 -22.64 -4.82
C PHE A 493 14.66 -22.35 -3.35
N LEU A 494 15.21 -23.18 -2.48
CA LEU A 494 15.13 -23.02 -1.03
C LEU A 494 16.54 -23.11 -0.46
N ALA A 495 16.91 -22.16 0.39
CA ALA A 495 18.15 -22.22 1.15
C ALA A 495 17.87 -22.23 2.65
N CYS A 496 18.49 -23.16 3.36
CA CYS A 496 18.45 -23.24 4.82
C CYS A 496 19.84 -22.98 5.38
N HIS A 497 20.05 -21.83 6.00
CA HIS A 497 21.37 -21.41 6.47
C HIS A 497 21.71 -21.92 7.88
N GLN A 498 20.76 -22.57 8.56
CA GLN A 498 20.97 -23.18 9.88
C GLN A 498 20.38 -24.59 9.92
N PHE A 499 21.23 -25.60 10.09
CA PHE A 499 20.82 -27.01 10.11
C PHE A 499 19.68 -27.30 11.11
N VAL A 500 19.72 -26.66 12.30
CA VAL A 500 18.74 -26.86 13.38
C VAL A 500 17.29 -26.53 12.97
N PHE A 501 17.08 -25.70 11.94
CA PHE A 501 15.72 -25.41 11.48
C PHE A 501 15.03 -26.63 10.88
N LEU A 502 15.78 -27.60 10.35
CA LEU A 502 15.21 -28.85 9.81
C LEU A 502 14.55 -29.72 10.88
N GLU A 503 14.94 -29.56 12.15
CA GLU A 503 14.38 -30.32 13.28
C GLU A 503 13.09 -29.70 13.81
N THR A 504 12.87 -28.41 13.55
CA THR A 504 11.82 -27.62 14.22
C THR A 504 10.79 -27.02 13.27
N GLN A 505 11.10 -26.93 11.97
CA GLN A 505 10.27 -26.25 10.97
C GLN A 505 10.15 -27.09 9.69
N ASP A 506 9.00 -26.99 9.04
CA ASP A 506 8.81 -27.57 7.71
C ASP A 506 9.38 -26.65 6.62
N ILE A 507 10.70 -26.69 6.47
CA ILE A 507 11.44 -25.89 5.49
C ILE A 507 11.09 -26.27 4.04
N LEU A 508 10.82 -27.56 3.79
CA LEU A 508 10.60 -28.12 2.45
C LEU A 508 9.12 -28.19 2.05
N GLY A 509 8.19 -27.84 2.93
CA GLY A 509 6.75 -27.74 2.63
C GLY A 509 6.48 -26.90 1.40
N HIS A 510 7.18 -25.76 1.27
CA HIS A 510 7.06 -24.83 0.14
C HIS A 510 7.88 -25.22 -1.10
N ALA A 511 8.63 -26.32 -1.09
CA ALA A 511 9.38 -26.75 -2.27
C ALA A 511 8.45 -27.26 -3.38
N GLU A 512 8.64 -26.79 -4.62
CA GLU A 512 8.01 -27.42 -5.77
C GLU A 512 8.73 -28.72 -6.17
N ASN A 513 8.08 -29.57 -6.97
CA ASN A 513 8.73 -30.79 -7.47
C ASN A 513 9.93 -30.42 -8.35
N GLY A 514 11.09 -31.02 -8.11
CA GLY A 514 12.34 -30.70 -8.80
C GLY A 514 13.04 -29.43 -8.30
N ALA A 515 12.55 -28.80 -7.24
CA ALA A 515 13.20 -27.59 -6.70
C ALA A 515 14.63 -27.86 -6.24
N THR A 516 15.45 -26.81 -6.24
CA THR A 516 16.80 -26.84 -5.65
C THR A 516 16.72 -26.58 -4.16
N PHE A 517 17.35 -27.43 -3.36
CA PHE A 517 17.48 -27.24 -1.92
C PHE A 517 18.96 -27.11 -1.55
N LEU A 518 19.35 -25.94 -1.04
CA LEU A 518 20.68 -25.65 -0.52
C LEU A 518 20.65 -25.66 1.01
N LEU A 519 21.50 -26.47 1.64
CA LEU A 519 21.61 -26.57 3.09
C LEU A 519 23.00 -26.15 3.55
N ASN A 520 23.08 -25.30 4.56
CA ASN A 520 24.32 -25.13 5.32
C ASN A 520 24.36 -26.20 6.42
N ALA A 521 25.16 -27.24 6.21
CA ALA A 521 25.31 -28.36 7.15
C ALA A 521 26.70 -28.39 7.80
N PRO A 522 26.81 -28.77 9.10
CA PRO A 522 28.10 -28.97 9.76
C PRO A 522 28.73 -30.35 9.46
N TYR A 523 28.19 -31.09 8.50
CA TYR A 523 28.54 -32.48 8.19
C TYR A 523 29.13 -32.59 6.77
N GLY A 524 30.00 -33.57 6.54
CA GLY A 524 30.56 -33.83 5.21
C GLY A 524 29.53 -34.39 4.22
N PRO A 525 29.84 -34.39 2.91
CA PRO A 525 28.92 -34.84 1.86
C PRO A 525 28.49 -36.31 2.03
N ASP A 526 29.36 -37.15 2.58
CA ASP A 526 29.07 -38.58 2.80
C ASP A 526 28.25 -38.83 4.08
N GLU A 527 28.14 -37.85 4.98
CA GLU A 527 27.49 -37.99 6.29
C GLU A 527 26.17 -37.23 6.40
N VAL A 528 26.03 -36.11 5.67
CA VAL A 528 24.92 -35.17 5.83
C VAL A 528 23.57 -35.84 5.64
N TRP A 529 23.45 -36.77 4.68
CA TRP A 529 22.22 -37.48 4.40
C TRP A 529 21.68 -38.20 5.64
N ASP A 530 22.55 -38.94 6.33
CA ASP A 530 22.20 -39.73 7.51
C ASP A 530 21.87 -38.87 8.74
N LYS A 531 22.24 -37.58 8.72
CA LYS A 531 21.92 -36.61 9.77
C LYS A 531 20.59 -35.89 9.53
N LEU A 532 20.05 -35.91 8.31
CA LEU A 532 18.78 -35.28 8.02
C LEU A 532 17.64 -35.98 8.79
N PRO A 533 16.68 -35.22 9.35
CA PRO A 533 15.45 -35.80 9.85
C PRO A 533 14.75 -36.63 8.77
N LYS A 534 14.17 -37.77 9.16
CA LYS A 534 13.55 -38.72 8.20
C LYS A 534 12.50 -38.07 7.30
N GLN A 535 11.69 -37.17 7.85
CA GLN A 535 10.67 -36.42 7.09
C GLN A 535 11.29 -35.53 6.00
N ILE A 536 12.48 -34.98 6.24
CA ILE A 536 13.21 -34.17 5.25
C ILE A 536 13.74 -35.05 4.13
N GLN A 537 14.34 -36.21 4.46
CA GLN A 537 14.78 -37.20 3.46
C GLN A 537 13.60 -37.68 2.59
N GLU A 538 12.48 -38.07 3.22
CA GLU A 538 11.25 -38.48 2.53
C GLU A 538 10.75 -37.38 1.59
N THR A 539 10.76 -36.12 2.03
CA THR A 539 10.35 -34.98 1.20
C THR A 539 11.31 -34.76 0.01
N ILE A 540 12.63 -34.83 0.23
CA ILE A 540 13.64 -34.70 -0.84
C ILE A 540 13.41 -35.76 -1.92
N ILE A 541 13.18 -37.01 -1.53
CA ILE A 541 12.93 -38.12 -2.46
C ILE A 541 11.60 -37.92 -3.18
N ALA A 542 10.51 -37.69 -2.43
CA ALA A 542 9.16 -37.61 -2.97
C ALA A 542 9.01 -36.47 -3.99
N LYS A 543 9.59 -35.29 -3.68
CA LYS A 543 9.57 -34.13 -4.57
C LYS A 543 10.71 -34.13 -5.59
N LYS A 544 11.61 -35.14 -5.57
CA LYS A 544 12.78 -35.24 -6.45
C LYS A 544 13.65 -33.97 -6.44
N LEU A 545 13.97 -33.48 -5.25
CA LEU A 545 14.69 -32.22 -5.09
C LEU A 545 16.16 -32.35 -5.52
N ASN A 546 16.70 -31.28 -6.10
CA ASN A 546 18.14 -31.15 -6.36
C ASN A 546 18.81 -30.68 -5.08
N PHE A 547 19.35 -31.61 -4.30
CA PHE A 547 19.91 -31.34 -2.97
C PHE A 547 21.41 -31.00 -3.03
N TYR A 548 21.78 -29.89 -2.38
CA TYR A 548 23.14 -29.41 -2.19
C TYR A 548 23.35 -29.13 -0.70
N ALA A 549 24.46 -29.58 -0.12
CA ALA A 549 24.79 -29.38 1.29
C ALA A 549 26.29 -29.17 1.52
#